data_AF-A0AAX0V8J5-F1
#
_entry.id   AF-A0AAX0V8J5-F1
#
_cell.length_a   1.000
_cell.length_b   1.000
_cell.length_c   1.000
_cell.angle_alpha   90.00
_cell.angle_beta   90.00
_cell.angle_gamma   90.00
#
_symmetry.space_group_name_H-M   'P 1'
#
loop_
_entity.id
_entity.type
_entity.pdbx_description
1 polymer ?
#
loop_
_entity_poly.entity_id
_entity_poly.type
_entity_poly.pdbx_seq_one_letter_code
_entity_poly.pdbx_strand_id
1 'polypeptide(L)'
;MFGQLLHDKRVSRNLTMRQLADLLTQKYNIKVSSSMIFRWEKGAAPSLKALFIIATELQVDLNQLAVIIADSNLTRPESLS
;
A
#
# COMPACT_ATOMS: atom_id res chain seq x y z
N MET A 1 5.38 0.23 -6.97
CA MET A 1 5.29 -1.15 -6.47
C MET A 1 4.24 -1.32 -5.38
N PHE A 2 4.31 -0.61 -4.25
CA PHE A 2 3.28 -0.74 -3.19
C PHE A 2 1.84 -0.41 -3.66
N GLY A 3 1.65 0.68 -4.42
CA GLY A 3 0.32 1.05 -4.92
C GLY A 3 -0.35 -0.02 -5.78
N GLN A 4 0.42 -0.69 -6.65
CA GLN A 4 -0.09 -1.80 -7.45
C GLN A 4 -0.45 -3.00 -6.58
N LEU A 5 0.43 -3.36 -5.64
CA LEU A 5 0.15 -4.46 -4.70
C LEU A 5 -1.11 -4.21 -3.87
N LEU A 6 -1.31 -2.97 -3.40
CA LEU A 6 -2.52 -2.55 -2.71
C LEU A 6 -3.76 -2.73 -3.60
N HIS A 7 -3.69 -2.27 -4.86
CA HIS A 7 -4.77 -2.44 -5.83
C HIS A 7 -5.12 -3.92 -6.02
N ASP A 8 -4.13 -4.76 -6.29
CA ASP A 8 -4.32 -6.18 -6.58
C ASP A 8 -4.94 -6.91 -5.38
N LYS A 9 -4.44 -6.63 -4.17
CA LYS A 9 -4.97 -7.23 -2.92
C LYS A 9 -6.38 -6.73 -2.58
N ARG A 10 -6.71 -5.49 -2.90
CA ARG A 10 -8.07 -4.97 -2.72
C ARG A 10 -9.04 -5.65 -3.69
N VAL A 11 -8.69 -5.71 -4.97
CA VAL A 11 -9.54 -6.29 -6.02
C VAL A 11 -9.70 -7.79 -5.85
N SER A 12 -8.66 -8.52 -5.42
CA SER A 12 -8.78 -9.96 -5.14
C SER A 12 -9.73 -10.30 -4.00
N ARG A 13 -10.04 -9.33 -3.14
CA ARG A 13 -11.07 -9.42 -2.09
C ARG A 13 -12.43 -8.86 -2.52
N ASN A 14 -12.61 -8.50 -3.79
CA ASN A 14 -13.82 -7.87 -4.34
C ASN A 14 -14.24 -6.58 -3.61
N LEU A 15 -13.26 -5.83 -3.09
CA LEU A 15 -13.54 -4.57 -2.39
C LEU A 15 -13.47 -3.38 -3.35
N THR A 16 -14.45 -2.49 -3.29
CA THR A 16 -14.31 -1.12 -3.82
C THR A 16 -13.37 -0.29 -2.95
N MET A 17 -12.85 0.82 -3.47
CA MET A 17 -12.03 1.75 -2.68
C MET A 17 -12.79 2.31 -1.47
N ARG A 18 -14.10 2.57 -1.63
CA ARG A 18 -14.98 3.02 -0.55
C ARG A 18 -15.10 1.94 0.53
N GLN A 19 -15.39 0.70 0.16
CA GLN A 19 -15.49 -0.40 1.13
C GLN A 19 -14.18 -0.65 1.88
N LEU A 20 -13.02 -0.56 1.20
CA LEU A 20 -11.74 -0.64 1.90
C LEU A 20 -11.57 0.54 2.86
N ALA A 21 -11.86 1.77 2.44
CA ALA A 21 -11.75 2.94 3.31
C ALA A 21 -12.66 2.82 4.56
N ASP A 22 -13.89 2.37 4.38
CA ASP A 22 -14.86 2.17 5.47
C ASP A 22 -14.38 1.07 6.43
N LEU A 23 -13.89 -0.07 5.88
CA LEU A 23 -13.34 -1.17 6.66
C LEU A 23 -12.16 -0.71 7.54
N LEU A 24 -11.20 0.00 6.96
CA LEU A 24 -10.03 0.49 7.68
C LEU A 24 -10.41 1.52 8.73
N THR A 25 -11.37 2.40 8.42
CA THR A 25 -11.87 3.42 9.33
C THR A 25 -12.57 2.82 10.53
N GLN A 26 -13.47 1.86 10.31
CA GLN A 26 -14.26 1.22 11.36
C GLN A 26 -13.38 0.34 12.27
N LYS A 27 -12.49 -0.48 11.68
CA LYS A 27 -11.73 -1.49 12.44
C LYS A 27 -10.56 -0.90 13.22
N TYR A 28 -9.91 0.14 12.70
CA TYR A 28 -8.67 0.69 13.28
C TYR A 28 -8.83 2.13 13.80
N ASN A 29 -10.05 2.69 13.73
CA ASN A 29 -10.35 4.07 14.15
C ASN A 29 -9.41 5.11 13.52
N ILE A 30 -9.18 4.99 12.20
CA ILE A 30 -8.37 5.93 11.41
C ILE A 30 -9.24 6.62 10.36
N LYS A 31 -9.00 7.91 10.08
CA LYS A 31 -9.75 8.61 9.02
C LYS A 31 -9.16 8.26 7.66
N VAL A 32 -9.76 7.30 6.95
CA VAL A 32 -9.39 6.93 5.58
C VAL A 32 -10.56 7.20 4.65
N SER A 33 -10.31 7.83 3.51
CA SER A 33 -11.31 8.07 2.48
C SER A 33 -11.00 7.29 1.21
N SER A 34 -12.03 7.08 0.37
CA SER A 34 -11.85 6.47 -0.95
C SER A 34 -10.81 7.20 -1.80
N SER A 35 -10.71 8.53 -1.69
CA SER A 35 -9.70 9.33 -2.42
C SER A 35 -8.28 9.08 -1.90
N MET A 36 -8.11 8.75 -0.61
CA MET A 36 -6.82 8.33 -0.08
C MET A 36 -6.41 6.99 -0.66
N ILE A 37 -7.32 6.00 -0.67
CA ILE A 37 -7.08 4.70 -1.30
C ILE A 37 -6.66 4.87 -2.77
N PHE A 38 -7.42 5.66 -3.54
CA PHE A 38 -7.09 5.95 -4.94
C PHE A 38 -5.67 6.51 -5.09
N ARG A 39 -5.31 7.54 -4.32
CA ARG A 39 -3.97 8.13 -4.41
C ARG A 39 -2.88 7.13 -4.04
N TRP A 40 -3.10 6.30 -3.03
CA TRP A 40 -2.14 5.26 -2.63
C TRP A 40 -1.94 4.21 -3.71
N GLU A 41 -3.01 3.77 -4.38
CA GLU A 41 -2.91 2.87 -5.53
C GLU A 41 -2.16 3.50 -6.70
N LYS A 42 -2.29 4.83 -6.88
CA LYS A 42 -1.53 5.60 -7.87
C LYS A 42 -0.10 5.96 -7.44
N GLY A 43 0.34 5.49 -6.27
CA GLY A 43 1.73 5.62 -5.83
C GLY A 43 2.00 6.74 -4.82
N ALA A 44 0.97 7.47 -4.36
CA ALA A 44 1.16 8.35 -3.22
C ALA A 44 1.52 7.54 -1.97
N ALA A 45 2.50 8.01 -1.19
CA ALA A 45 2.90 7.32 0.02
C ALA A 45 1.82 7.45 1.11
N PRO A 46 1.31 6.35 1.68
CA PRO A 46 0.54 6.40 2.93
C PRO A 46 1.45 6.82 4.09
N SER A 47 0.86 7.29 5.19
CA SER A 47 1.60 7.42 6.44
C SER A 47 2.04 6.04 6.93
N LEU A 48 3.10 5.98 7.73
CA LEU A 48 3.61 4.71 8.26
C LEU A 48 2.53 3.91 9.01
N LYS A 49 1.71 4.60 9.81
CA LYS A 49 0.56 4.00 10.50
C LYS A 49 -0.43 3.37 9.51
N ALA A 50 -0.79 4.09 8.45
CA ALA A 50 -1.71 3.57 7.43
C ALA A 50 -1.09 2.40 6.65
N LEU A 51 0.21 2.45 6.33
CA LEU A 51 0.94 1.36 5.68
C LEU A 51 0.82 0.04 6.46
N PHE A 52 1.13 0.05 7.77
CA PHE A 52 1.04 -1.14 8.62
C PHE A 52 -0.39 -1.66 8.75
N ILE A 53 -1.37 -0.77 8.87
CA ILE A 53 -2.79 -1.14 8.96
C ILE A 53 -3.25 -1.81 7.65
N ILE A 54 -2.94 -1.22 6.50
CA ILE A 54 -3.27 -1.78 5.19
C ILE A 54 -2.61 -3.15 5.01
N ALA A 55 -1.34 -3.25 5.38
CA ALA A 55 -0.60 -4.50 5.24
C ALA A 55 -1.17 -5.61 6.12
N THR A 56 -1.55 -5.28 7.35
CA THR A 56 -2.23 -6.20 8.26
C THR A 56 -3.58 -6.64 7.70
N GLU A 57 -4.42 -5.70 7.28
CA GLU A 57 -5.77 -5.99 6.80
C GLU A 57 -5.74 -6.84 5.53
N LEU A 58 -4.89 -6.48 4.57
CA LEU A 58 -4.80 -7.13 3.26
C LEU A 58 -3.81 -8.31 3.22
N GLN A 59 -3.20 -8.66 4.36
CA GLN A 59 -2.20 -9.72 4.48
C GLN A 59 -1.07 -9.54 3.45
N VAL A 60 -0.48 -8.35 3.47
CA VAL A 60 0.74 -8.02 2.72
C VAL A 60 1.93 -8.24 3.63
N ASP A 61 2.86 -9.07 3.19
CA ASP A 61 4.16 -9.23 3.87
C ASP A 61 5.05 -8.01 3.58
N LEU A 62 5.28 -7.20 4.62
CA LEU A 62 6.12 -6.01 4.52
C LEU A 62 7.60 -6.32 4.34
N ASN A 63 8.07 -7.50 4.73
CA ASN A 63 9.46 -7.91 4.48
C ASN A 63 9.67 -8.18 2.99
N GLN A 64 8.72 -8.86 2.34
CA GLN A 64 8.74 -9.04 0.88
C GLN A 64 8.69 -7.69 0.16
N LEU A 65 7.87 -6.75 0.65
CA LEU A 65 7.83 -5.40 0.10
C LEU A 65 9.18 -4.67 0.26
N ALA A 66 9.85 -4.82 1.41
CA ALA A 66 11.14 -4.21 1.67
C ALA A 66 12.24 -4.76 0.74
N VAL A 67 12.28 -6.08 0.53
CA VAL A 67 13.21 -6.73 -0.42
C VAL A 67 12.99 -6.20 -1.82
N ILE A 68 11.73 -6.16 -2.26
CA ILE A 68 11.34 -5.62 -3.56
C ILE A 68 11.85 -4.18 -3.77
N ILE A 69 11.70 -3.32 -2.75
CA ILE A 69 12.14 -1.93 -2.81
C ILE A 69 13.68 -1.86 -2.83
N ALA A 70 14.36 -2.65 -2.00
CA ALA A 70 15.82 -2.71 -1.96
C ALA A 70 16.41 -3.17 -3.30
N ASP A 71 15.86 -4.24 -3.90
CA ASP A 71 16.28 -4.76 -5.20
C ASP A 71 16.04 -3.77 -6.34
N SER A 72 14.93 -3.03 -6.29
CA SER A 72 14.65 -1.98 -7.29
C SER A 72 15.63 -0.80 -7.23
N ASN A 73 16.32 -0.59 -6.11
CA ASN A 73 17.36 0.43 -5.97
C ASN A 73 18.76 -0.06 -6.39
N LEU A 74 18.99 -1.38 -6.42
CA LEU A 74 20.26 -1.98 -6.85
C LEU A 74 20.47 -1.94 -8.38
N THR A 75 19.42 -1.67 -9.17
CA THR A 75 19.51 -1.58 -10.64
C THR A 75 19.81 -0.17 -11.17
N ARG A 76 20.00 0.83 -10.31
CA ARG A 76 20.64 2.08 -10.72
C ARG A 76 22.15 1.91 -10.56
N PRO A 77 22.93 1.73 -11.63
CA PRO A 77 24.36 1.92 -11.50
C PRO A 77 24.55 3.35 -11.03
N GLU A 78 25.20 3.53 -9.88
CA GLU A 78 25.81 4.81 -9.56
C GLU A 78 26.68 5.14 -10.76
N SER A 79 26.29 6.16 -11.53
CA SER A 79 27.16 6.74 -12.54
C SER A 79 28.36 7.28 -11.77
N LEU A 80 29.43 6.47 -11.73
CA LEU A 80 30.74 6.86 -11.24
C LEU A 80 31.10 8.17 -11.96
N SER A 81 31.17 9.22 -11.16
CA SER A 81 31.57 10.57 -11.57
C SER A 81 33.06 10.61 -11.90
#